data_AF-A0A4R4TAX1-F1
#
_entry.id   AF-A0A4R4TAX1-F1
#
_cell.length_a   1.000
_cell.length_b   1.000
_cell.length_c   1.000
_cell.angle_alpha   90.00
_cell.angle_beta   90.00
_cell.angle_gamma   90.00
#
_symmetry.space_group_name_H-M   'P 1'
#
loop_
_entity.id
_entity.type
_entity.pdbx_description
1 polymer ?
#
loop_
_entity_poly.entity_id
_entity_poly.type
_entity_poly.pdbx_seq_one_letter_code
_entity_poly.pdbx_strand_id
1 'polypeptide(L)'
;MNAVLGLVGVVPCFFLWYFLSDYPLHDLGLTAREPTENDGIGVVAFLLLLVGGWFLAVWLLSNVPVRKGTPARSLPTRRYWATSSAVSCAPTLVVVLWAAVNRL
;
A
#
# COMPACT_ATOMS: atom_id res chain seq x y z
N MET A 1 -13.86 -7.37 -4.53
CA MET A 1 -12.91 -6.59 -5.37
C MET A 1 -11.77 -6.01 -4.55
N ASN A 2 -12.02 -5.05 -3.64
CA ASN A 2 -10.95 -4.37 -2.90
C ASN A 2 -10.07 -5.28 -2.04
N ALA A 3 -10.60 -6.40 -1.54
CA ALA A 3 -9.80 -7.40 -0.82
C ALA A 3 -8.82 -8.13 -1.75
N VAL A 4 -9.24 -8.48 -2.98
CA VAL A 4 -8.37 -9.12 -3.99
C VAL A 4 -7.30 -8.15 -4.47
N LEU A 5 -7.69 -6.90 -4.75
CA LEU A 5 -6.71 -5.85 -5.03
C LEU A 5 -5.78 -5.65 -3.83
N GLY A 6 -6.28 -5.74 -2.59
CA GLY A 6 -5.47 -5.66 -1.39
C GLY A 6 -4.40 -6.76 -1.28
N LEU A 7 -4.69 -7.99 -1.74
CA LEU A 7 -3.68 -9.07 -1.80
C LEU A 7 -2.53 -8.70 -2.72
N VAL A 8 -2.83 -8.13 -3.90
CA VAL A 8 -1.81 -7.60 -4.83
C VAL A 8 -1.12 -6.37 -4.23
N GLY A 9 -1.87 -5.56 -3.47
CA GLY A 9 -1.42 -4.34 -2.79
C GLY A 9 -0.38 -4.56 -1.70
N VAL A 10 -0.16 -5.80 -1.25
CA VAL A 10 0.91 -6.12 -0.29
C VAL A 10 2.29 -5.71 -0.84
N VAL A 11 2.54 -5.95 -2.13
CA VAL A 11 3.82 -5.64 -2.80
C VAL A 11 4.11 -4.13 -2.84
N PRO A 12 3.23 -3.26 -3.36
CA PRO A 12 3.49 -1.81 -3.31
C PRO A 12 3.53 -1.26 -1.89
N CYS A 13 2.78 -1.84 -0.93
CA CYS A 13 2.92 -1.48 0.49
C CYS A 13 4.31 -1.83 1.04
N PHE A 14 4.89 -2.96 0.64
CA PHE A 14 6.26 -3.32 0.99
C PHE A 14 7.27 -2.31 0.44
N PHE A 15 7.20 -1.97 -0.85
CA PHE A 15 8.09 -0.96 -1.44
C PHE A 15 7.93 0.42 -0.80
N LEU A 16 6.69 0.79 -0.44
CA LEU A 16 6.44 2.03 0.27
C LEU A 16 7.10 2.02 1.65
N TRP A 17 6.94 0.93 2.40
CA TRP A 17 7.58 0.78 3.70
C TRP A 17 9.11 0.80 3.59
N TYR A 18 9.68 0.03 2.65
CA TYR A 18 11.12 -0.03 2.39
C TYR A 18 11.69 1.36 2.04
N PHE A 19 11.03 2.08 1.13
CA PHE A 19 11.42 3.44 0.81
C PHE A 19 11.35 4.36 2.03
N LEU A 20 10.29 4.26 2.85
CA LEU A 20 10.15 5.12 4.02
C LEU A 20 11.18 4.78 5.10
N SER A 21 11.42 3.50 5.39
CA SER A 21 12.35 3.04 6.44
C SER A 21 13.79 3.39 6.13
N ASP A 22 14.21 3.27 4.87
CA ASP A 22 15.63 3.35 4.53
C ASP A 22 16.09 4.77 4.19
N TYR A 23 15.13 5.68 3.94
CA TYR A 23 15.44 7.07 3.55
C TYR A 23 14.81 8.09 4.52
N PRO A 24 13.56 8.58 4.37
CA PRO A 24 13.08 9.70 5.18
C PRO A 24 12.96 9.35 6.67
N LEU A 25 12.58 8.13 7.04
CA LEU A 25 12.50 7.74 8.46
C LEU A 25 13.90 7.52 9.06
N HIS A 26 14.84 7.03 8.26
CA HIS A 26 16.24 6.89 8.67
C HIS A 26 16.87 8.28 8.90
N ASP A 27 16.63 9.23 8.01
CA ASP A 27 17.11 10.61 8.14
C ASP A 27 16.52 11.32 9.37
N LEU A 28 15.36 10.85 9.85
CA LEU A 28 14.73 11.28 11.10
C LEU A 28 15.20 10.48 12.34
N GLY A 29 16.09 9.50 12.17
CA GLY A 29 16.59 8.63 13.24
C GLY A 29 15.56 7.63 13.80
N LEU A 30 14.47 7.38 13.08
CA LEU A 30 13.39 6.48 13.51
C LEU A 30 13.62 5.01 13.13
N THR A 31 14.47 4.78 12.13
CA THR A 31 14.74 3.45 11.56
C THR A 31 16.22 3.31 11.23
N ALA A 32 16.71 2.07 11.20
CA ALA A 32 18.02 1.72 10.67
C ALA A 32 17.90 1.37 9.19
N ARG A 33 18.86 1.82 8.38
CA ARG A 33 18.93 1.50 6.96
C ARG A 33 19.43 0.08 6.76
N GLU A 34 18.94 -0.60 5.72
CA GLU A 34 19.36 -1.96 5.41
C GLU A 34 20.87 -1.99 5.04
N PRO A 35 21.70 -2.81 5.73
CA PRO A 35 23.15 -2.81 5.50
C PRO A 35 23.57 -3.24 4.10
N THR A 36 22.71 -3.98 3.40
CA THR A 36 22.97 -4.49 2.05
C THR A 36 22.47 -3.56 0.94
N GLU A 37 21.83 -2.44 1.27
CA GLU A 37 21.30 -1.50 0.30
C GLU A 37 22.42 -0.72 -0.40
N ASN A 38 22.73 -1.11 -1.64
CA ASN A 38 23.77 -0.51 -2.49
C ASN A 38 23.21 0.10 -3.79
N ASP A 39 21.92 -0.05 -4.07
CA ASP A 39 21.29 0.40 -5.31
C ASP A 39 20.89 1.89 -5.25
N GLY A 40 20.85 2.45 -4.04
CA GLY A 40 20.58 3.84 -3.79
C GLY A 40 19.11 4.21 -3.98
N ILE A 41 18.77 5.45 -3.62
CA ILE A 41 17.36 5.89 -3.57
C ILE A 41 16.65 5.82 -4.93
N GLY A 42 17.39 5.95 -6.03
CA GLY A 42 16.83 6.03 -7.38
C GLY A 42 16.07 4.76 -7.80
N VAL A 43 16.66 3.59 -7.53
CA VAL A 43 16.08 2.29 -7.95
C VAL A 43 14.79 2.02 -7.19
N VAL A 44 14.82 2.13 -5.86
CA VAL A 44 13.63 1.94 -5.03
C VAL A 44 12.53 2.97 -5.34
N ALA A 45 12.89 4.25 -5.57
CA ALA A 45 11.90 5.27 -5.91
C ALA A 45 11.25 4.99 -7.27
N PHE A 46 12.03 4.54 -8.26
CA PHE A 46 11.51 4.12 -9.56
C PHE A 46 10.57 2.91 -9.44
N LEU A 47 10.96 1.89 -8.68
CA LEU A 47 10.11 0.71 -8.44
C LEU A 47 8.84 1.05 -7.68
N LEU A 48 8.92 1.91 -6.66
CA LEU A 48 7.77 2.41 -5.91
C LEU A 48 6.82 3.19 -6.83
N LEU A 49 7.35 4.07 -7.68
CA LEU A 49 6.54 4.81 -8.65
C LEU A 49 5.88 3.86 -9.65
N LEU A 50 6.63 2.91 -10.21
CA LEU A 50 6.13 1.97 -11.20
C LEU A 50 5.06 1.05 -10.60
N VAL A 51 5.40 0.32 -9.54
CA VAL A 51 4.52 -0.69 -8.93
C VAL A 51 3.41 -0.03 -8.13
N GLY A 52 3.74 0.96 -7.29
CA GLY A 52 2.78 1.69 -6.47
C GLY A 52 1.87 2.59 -7.29
N GLY A 53 2.41 3.31 -8.27
CA GLY A 53 1.63 4.14 -9.19
C GLY A 53 0.68 3.31 -10.04
N TRP A 54 1.15 2.18 -10.60
CA TRP A 54 0.30 1.28 -11.37
C TRP A 54 -0.80 0.66 -10.51
N PHE A 55 -0.47 0.20 -9.31
CA PHE A 55 -1.46 -0.30 -8.36
C PHE A 55 -2.52 0.75 -8.03
N LEU A 56 -2.10 1.98 -7.71
CA LEU A 56 -3.02 3.07 -7.39
C LEU A 56 -3.93 3.40 -8.59
N ALA A 57 -3.39 3.41 -9.80
CA ALA A 57 -4.15 3.62 -11.03
C ALA A 57 -5.21 2.52 -11.22
N VAL A 58 -4.81 1.24 -11.14
CA VAL A 58 -5.73 0.10 -11.26
C VAL A 58 -6.80 0.15 -10.16
N TRP A 59 -6.41 0.46 -8.93
CA TRP A 59 -7.33 0.56 -7.80
C TRP A 59 -8.35 1.68 -7.99
N LEU A 60 -7.92 2.86 -8.42
CA LEU A 60 -8.80 3.99 -8.72
C LEU A 60 -9.74 3.68 -9.88
N LEU A 61 -9.19 3.17 -10.98
CA LEU A 61 -9.95 2.80 -12.18
C LEU A 61 -10.96 1.69 -11.90
N SER A 62 -10.70 0.83 -10.91
CA SER A 62 -11.65 -0.19 -10.49
C SER A 62 -12.74 0.39 -9.57
N ASN A 63 -12.40 1.28 -8.63
CA ASN A 63 -13.36 1.82 -7.65
C ASN A 63 -14.28 2.92 -8.23
N VAL A 64 -13.80 3.76 -9.15
CA VAL A 64 -14.61 4.81 -9.79
C VAL A 64 -15.89 4.26 -10.47
N PRO A 65 -15.83 3.25 -11.37
CA PRO A 65 -17.03 2.70 -12.01
C PRO A 65 -17.92 1.97 -11.01
N VAL A 66 -17.35 1.25 -10.04
CA VAL A 66 -18.13 0.59 -8.97
C VAL A 66 -18.96 1.62 -8.19
N ARG A 67 -18.36 2.76 -7.81
CA ARG A 67 -19.11 3.84 -7.14
C ARG A 67 -20.21 4.41 -8.03
N LYS A 68 -19.97 4.57 -9.34
CA LYS A 68 -20.92 5.19 -10.27
C LYS A 68 -22.07 4.26 -10.67
N GLY A 69 -21.81 2.96 -10.78
CA GLY A 69 -22.72 1.95 -11.35
C GLY A 69 -23.41 1.03 -10.34
N THR A 70 -23.17 1.19 -9.04
CA THR A 70 -23.79 0.34 -8.00
C THR A 70 -24.54 1.17 -6.95
N PRO A 71 -25.34 0.56 -6.06
CA PRO A 71 -25.97 1.25 -4.93
C PRO A 71 -24.98 1.99 -4.03
N ALA A 72 -23.67 1.69 -4.09
CA ALA A 72 -22.64 2.46 -3.40
C ALA A 72 -22.61 3.96 -3.77
N ARG A 73 -23.26 4.36 -4.87
CA ARG A 73 -23.47 5.77 -5.24
C ARG A 73 -24.21 6.57 -4.17
N SER A 74 -25.11 5.94 -3.41
CA SER A 74 -25.88 6.61 -2.36
C SER A 74 -25.08 6.79 -1.06
N LEU A 75 -23.93 6.13 -0.92
CA LEU A 75 -23.04 6.32 0.23
C LEU A 75 -22.37 7.70 0.14
N PRO A 76 -22.16 8.37 1.29
CA PRO A 76 -21.31 9.54 1.35
C PRO A 76 -19.93 9.24 0.75
N THR A 77 -19.45 10.10 -0.13
CA THR A 77 -18.18 9.91 -0.87
C THR A 77 -17.03 9.53 0.05
N ARG A 78 -16.89 10.23 1.18
CA ARG A 78 -15.86 9.94 2.20
C ARG A 78 -15.95 8.53 2.76
N ARG A 79 -17.17 8.03 3.06
CA ARG A 79 -17.37 6.69 3.60
C ARG A 79 -16.99 5.63 2.59
N TYR A 80 -17.41 5.77 1.34
CA TYR A 80 -17.05 4.83 0.27
C TYR A 80 -15.53 4.68 0.15
N TRP A 81 -14.81 5.79 -0.03
CA TRP A 81 -13.36 5.75 -0.19
C TRP A 81 -12.65 5.23 1.06
N ALA A 82 -13.07 5.65 2.26
CA ALA A 82 -12.51 5.13 3.51
C ALA A 82 -12.70 3.62 3.63
N THR A 83 -13.90 3.09 3.33
CA THR A 83 -14.15 1.64 3.36
C THR A 83 -13.36 0.89 2.30
N SER A 84 -13.27 1.43 1.08
CA SER A 84 -12.49 0.82 0.00
C SER A 84 -11.01 0.74 0.35
N SER A 85 -10.44 1.83 0.88
CA SER A 85 -9.05 1.86 1.33
C SER A 85 -8.82 0.90 2.51
N ALA A 86 -9.69 0.89 3.52
CA ALA A 86 -9.58 -0.01 4.65
C ALA A 86 -9.60 -1.49 4.22
N VAL A 87 -10.52 -1.87 3.34
CA VAL A 87 -10.61 -3.24 2.81
C VAL A 87 -9.39 -3.59 1.95
N SER A 88 -8.84 -2.65 1.19
CA SER A 88 -7.60 -2.87 0.44
C SER A 88 -6.36 -2.97 1.32
N CYS A 89 -6.32 -2.31 2.48
CA CYS A 89 -5.24 -2.44 3.44
C CYS A 89 -5.32 -3.71 4.31
N ALA A 90 -6.49 -4.35 4.39
CA ALA A 90 -6.72 -5.48 5.29
C ALA A 90 -5.73 -6.65 5.10
N PRO A 91 -5.37 -7.09 3.88
CA PRO A 91 -4.39 -8.17 3.70
C PRO A 91 -3.01 -7.83 4.25
N THR A 92 -2.52 -6.60 4.01
CA THR A 92 -1.26 -6.11 4.57
C THR A 92 -1.29 -6.10 6.09
N LEU A 93 -2.39 -5.64 6.70
CA LEU A 93 -2.57 -5.68 8.16
C LEU A 93 -2.54 -7.11 8.70
N VAL A 94 -3.18 -8.06 8.01
CA VAL A 94 -3.14 -9.47 8.40
C VAL A 94 -1.71 -10.00 8.38
N VAL A 95 -0.93 -9.72 7.32
CA VAL A 95 0.48 -10.14 7.24
C VAL A 95 1.31 -9.55 8.38
N VAL A 96 1.16 -8.25 8.65
CA VAL A 96 1.89 -7.56 9.72
C VAL A 96 1.52 -8.11 11.10
N LEU A 97 0.23 -8.28 11.38
CA LEU A 97 -0.24 -8.80 12.67
C LEU A 97 0.17 -10.26 12.85
N TRP A 98 0.06 -11.07 11.79
CA TRP A 98 0.50 -12.45 11.81
C TRP A 98 2.00 -12.54 12.09
N ALA A 99 2.84 -11.77 11.40
CA ALA A 99 4.28 -11.70 11.67
C ALA A 99 4.58 -11.23 13.10
N ALA A 100 3.81 -10.28 13.63
CA ALA A 100 3.99 -9.77 14.99
C ALA A 100 3.60 -10.78 16.08
N VAL A 101 2.60 -11.62 15.84
CA VAL A 101 2.17 -12.69 16.77
C VAL A 101 3.11 -13.89 16.69
N ASN A 102 3.61 -14.21 15.50
CA ASN A 102 4.47 -15.37 15.25
C ASN A 102 5.96 -15.01 15.25
N ARG A 103 6.36 -13.96 15.96
CA ARG A 103 7.78 -13.58 16.08
C ARG A 103 8.60 -14.79 16.59
N LEU A 104 9.28 -15.46 15.66
CA LEU A 104 10.56 -16.16 15.85
C LEU A 104 11.64 -15.14 16.21
#